data_AF-A0AAJ0ZS28-F1
#
_entry.id   AF-A0AAJ0ZS28-F1
#
_cell.length_a   1.000
_cell.length_b   1.000
_cell.length_c   1.000
_cell.angle_alpha   90.00
_cell.angle_beta   90.00
_cell.angle_gamma   90.00
#
_symmetry.space_group_name_H-M   'P 1'
#
loop_
_entity.id
_entity.type
_entity.pdbx_description
1 polymer ?
#
loop_
_entity_poly.entity_id
_entity_poly.type
_entity_poly.pdbx_seq_one_letter_code
_entity_poly.pdbx_strand_id
1 'polypeptide(L)' 'MPNVLVLSGIVLLFIAIILIIFGTISRGEIKWAVGGFIGPIPFGFGNDPRLLWTVILISVMLLLIFILPLFKQLI' A
#
# COMPACT_ATOMS: atom_id res chain seq x y z
N MET A 1 3.81 -28.87 2.68
CA MET A 1 4.05 -29.45 1.35
C MET A 1 4.70 -28.40 0.46
N PRO A 2 6.01 -28.50 0.18
CA PRO A 2 6.80 -27.48 -0.53
C PRO A 2 6.22 -27.09 -1.91
N ASN A 3 5.50 -28.00 -2.57
CA ASN A 3 4.91 -27.79 -3.89
C ASN A 3 3.87 -26.65 -3.93
N VAL A 4 3.13 -26.42 -2.84
CA VAL A 4 2.11 -25.35 -2.79
C VAL A 4 2.76 -23.96 -2.73
N LEU A 5 3.87 -23.84 -1.98
CA LEU A 5 4.62 -22.59 -1.85
C LEU A 5 5.32 -22.21 -3.16
N VAL A 6 5.84 -23.21 -3.87
CA VAL A 6 6.44 -23.00 -5.20
C VAL A 6 5.37 -22.59 -6.21
N LEU A 7 4.21 -23.25 -6.21
CA LEU A 7 3.11 -22.91 -7.11
C LEU A 7 2.58 -21.49 -6.85
N SER A 8 2.40 -21.08 -5.59
CA SER A 8 1.95 -19.72 -5.26
C SER A 8 2.97 -18.66 -5.67
N GLY A 9 4.27 -18.93 -5.51
CA GLY A 9 5.35 -18.06 -5.99
C GLY A 9 5.33 -17.88 -7.51
N ILE A 10 5.12 -18.98 -8.26
CA ILE A 10 4.99 -18.93 -9.73
C ILE A 10 3.77 -18.10 -10.14
N VAL A 11 2.62 -18.31 -9.49
CA VAL A 11 1.39 -17.54 -9.77
C VAL A 11 1.59 -16.05 -9.50
N LEU A 12 2.24 -15.69 -8.39
CA LEU A 12 2.58 -14.29 -8.09
C LEU A 12 3.50 -13.67 -9.15
N LEU A 13 4.48 -14.43 -9.64
CA LEU A 13 5.36 -14.00 -10.73
C LEU A 13 4.58 -13.69 -12.02
N PHE A 14 3.64 -14.56 -12.41
CA PHE A 14 2.80 -14.32 -13.58
C PHE A 14 1.91 -13.09 -13.41
N ILE A 15 1.31 -12.89 -12.23
CA ILE A 15 0.52 -11.69 -11.92
C ILE A 15 1.38 -10.43 -12.07
N ALA A 16 2.61 -10.44 -11.54
CA ALA A 16 3.54 -9.32 -11.65
C ALA A 16 3.90 -9.01 -13.12
N ILE A 17 4.21 -10.03 -13.92
CA ILE A 17 4.55 -9.87 -15.34
C ILE A 17 3.36 -9.26 -16.11
N ILE A 18 2.15 -9.78 -15.89
CA ILE A 18 0.93 -9.26 -16.52
C ILE A 18 0.73 -7.78 -16.17
N LEU A 19 0.86 -7.42 -14.88
CA LEU A 19 0.74 -6.03 -14.44
C LEU A 19 1.78 -5.11 -15.09
N ILE A 20 3.02 -5.57 -15.25
CA ILE A 20 4.08 -4.80 -15.90
C ILE A 20 3.77 -4.59 -17.38
N ILE A 21 3.30 -5.62 -18.09
CA ILE A 21 2.93 -5.51 -19.52
C ILE A 21 1.75 -4.53 -19.69
N PHE A 22 0.71 -4.65 -18.88
CA PHE A 22 -0.41 -3.70 -18.93
C PHE A 22 0.01 -2.28 -18.55
N GLY A 23 0.89 -2.14 -17.56
CA GLY A 23 1.43 -0.86 -17.14
C GLY A 23 2.31 -0.18 -18.18
N THR A 24 3.05 -0.95 -18.99
CA THR A 24 3.91 -0.41 -20.06
C THR A 24 3.16 -0.11 -21.35
N ILE A 25 2.08 -0.84 -21.67
CA ILE A 25 1.23 -0.55 -22.83
C ILE A 25 0.35 0.69 -22.57
N SER A 26 -0.06 0.90 -21.32
CA SER A 26 -0.77 2.10 -20.91
C SER A 26 0.15 3.32 -21.07
N ARG A 27 -0.13 4.20 -22.04
CA ARG A 27 0.56 5.49 -22.22
C ARG A 27 0.26 6.52 -21.12
N GLY A 28 -0.42 6.11 -20.05
CA GLY A 28 -0.72 7.00 -18.94
C GLY A 28 0.53 7.31 -18.12
N GLU A 29 0.63 8.56 -17.66
CA GLU A 29 1.60 8.89 -16.62
C GLU A 29 1.30 8.04 -15.37
N ILE A 30 2.26 7.20 -14.97
CA ILE A 30 2.10 6.34 -13.79
C ILE A 30 2.12 7.23 -12.56
N LYS A 31 0.95 7.40 -11.93
CA LYS A 31 0.81 8.10 -10.67
C LYS A 31 0.97 7.12 -9.52
N TRP A 32 1.86 7.43 -8.60
CA TRP A 32 2.13 6.62 -7.42
C TRP A 32 2.37 7.51 -6.21
N ALA A 33 1.96 7.01 -5.06
CA ALA A 33 2.33 7.53 -3.76
C ALA A 33 2.39 6.38 -2.76
N VAL A 34 3.33 6.47 -1.83
CA VAL A 34 3.56 5.54 -0.75
C VAL A 34 3.70 6.36 0.53
N GLY A 35 3.16 5.88 1.64
CA GLY A 35 3.17 6.62 2.89
C GLY A 35 2.72 5.74 4.04
N GLY A 36 2.82 6.28 5.25
CA GLY A 36 2.50 5.57 6.48
C GLY A 36 2.83 6.42 7.71
N PHE A 37 3.30 5.76 8.78
CA PHE A 37 3.71 6.45 10.01
C PHE A 37 5.09 6.04 10.48
N ILE A 38 5.81 7.02 11.02
CA ILE A 38 6.96 6.80 11.91
C ILE A 38 6.50 7.24 13.30
N GLY A 39 6.14 6.27 14.14
CA GLY A 39 5.44 6.56 15.40
C GLY A 39 4.06 7.16 15.13
N PRO A 40 3.69 8.31 15.74
CA PRO A 40 2.43 9.00 15.45
C PRO A 40 2.53 9.98 14.27
N ILE A 41 3.71 10.18 13.67
CA ILE A 41 3.94 11.19 12.64
C ILE A 41 3.65 10.58 11.25
N PRO A 42 2.66 11.10 10.51
CA PRO A 42 2.39 10.64 9.15
C PRO A 42 3.51 11.06 8.19
N PHE A 43 3.87 10.19 7.26
CA PHE A 43 4.82 10.48 6.18
C PHE A 43 4.27 9.98 4.84
N GLY A 44 4.75 10.56 3.74
CA GLY A 44 4.40 10.11 2.39
C GLY A 44 5.34 10.66 1.34
N PHE A 45 5.52 9.89 0.26
CA PHE A 45 6.28 10.22 -0.94
C PHE A 45 5.52 9.78 -2.18
N GLY A 46 5.57 10.56 -3.25
CA GLY A 46 4.85 10.23 -4.48
C GLY A 46 5.05 11.30 -5.55
N ASN A 47 4.68 10.97 -6.78
CA ASN A 47 4.79 11.87 -7.92
C ASN A 47 3.48 12.60 -8.26
N ASP A 48 2.36 12.23 -7.63
CA ASP A 48 1.08 12.92 -7.75
C ASP A 48 0.65 13.49 -6.39
N PRO A 49 0.52 14.82 -6.23
CA PRO A 49 0.15 15.44 -4.96
C PRO A 49 -1.23 15.01 -4.45
N ARG A 50 -2.20 14.76 -5.34
CA ARG A 50 -3.54 14.34 -4.93
C ARG A 50 -3.48 12.93 -4.34
N LEU A 51 -2.77 12.03 -5.01
CA LEU A 51 -2.58 10.64 -4.56
C LEU A 51 -1.81 10.59 -3.23
N LEU A 52 -0.80 11.45 -3.06
CA LEU A 52 -0.06 11.60 -1.80
C LEU A 52 -0.97 12.00 -0.64
N TRP A 53 -1.80 13.02 -0.83
CA TRP A 53 -2.76 13.45 0.19
C TRP A 53 -3.78 12.36 0.53
N THR A 54 -4.23 11.59 -0.48
CA THR A 54 -5.10 10.43 -0.26
C THR A 54 -4.42 9.38 0.61
N VAL A 55 -3.16 9.03 0.33
CA VAL A 55 -2.41 8.04 1.11
C VAL A 55 -2.19 8.49 2.55
N ILE A 56 -1.88 9.77 2.77
CA ILE A 56 -1.71 10.34 4.12
C ILE A 56 -3.05 10.31 4.88
N LEU A 57 -4.16 10.68 4.23
CA LEU A 57 -5.49 10.66 4.86
C LEU A 57 -5.91 9.24 5.27
N ILE A 58 -5.74 8.26 4.38
CA ILE A 58 -6.02 6.85 4.67
C ILE A 58 -5.16 6.36 5.85
N SER A 59 -3.89 6.74 5.84
CA SER A 59 -2.98 6.43 6.94
C SER A 59 -3.53 6.99 8.26
N VAL A 60 -3.89 8.27 8.33
CA VAL A 60 -4.44 8.90 9.56
C VAL A 60 -5.72 8.22 10.02
N MET A 61 -6.62 7.88 9.11
CA MET A 61 -7.84 7.13 9.43
C MET A 61 -7.51 5.76 10.06
N LEU A 62 -6.58 5.01 9.47
CA LEU A 62 -6.14 3.72 10.01
C LEU A 62 -5.51 3.83 11.40
N LEU A 63 -4.69 4.86 11.61
CA LEU A 63 -4.08 5.12 12.92
C LEU A 63 -5.16 5.38 13.99
N LEU A 64 -6.17 6.20 13.68
CA LEU A 64 -7.28 6.46 14.61
C LEU A 64 -8.08 5.18 14.92
N ILE A 65 -8.37 4.36 13.90
CA ILE A 65 -9.04 3.06 14.08
C ILE A 65 -8.22 2.14 14.99
N PHE A 66 -6.89 2.17 14.88
CA PHE A 66 -6.02 1.30 15.67
C PHE A 66 -5.85 1.80 17.12
N ILE A 67 -5.78 3.12 17.31
CA ILE A 67 -5.54 3.74 18.61
C ILE A 67 -6.81 3.80 19.49
N LEU A 68 -7.98 4.05 18.91
CA LEU A 68 -9.24 4.18 19.67
C LEU A 68 -9.58 2.95 20.55
N PRO A 69 -9.46 1.69 20.06
CA PRO A 69 -9.68 0.50 20.87
C PRO A 69 -8.59 0.28 21.92
N LEU A 70 -7.34 0.65 21.59
CA LEU A 70 -6.20 0.52 22.50
C LEU A 70 -6.36 1.40 23.74
N PHE A 71 -6.83 2.64 23.57
CA PHE A 71 -7.13 3.54 24.70
C PHE A 71 -8.25 3.00 25.59
N LYS A 72 -9.25 2.34 25.00
CA LYS A 72 -10.36 1.73 25.75
C LYS A 72 -9.93 0.52 26.62
N GLN A 73 -8.79 -0.10 26.32
CA GLN A 73 -8.23 -1.18 27.14
C GLN A 73 -7.29 -0.67 28.26
N LEU A 74 -6.85 0.59 28.18
CA LEU A 74 -5.88 1.18 29.09
C LEU A 74 -6.52 1.98 30.24
N ILE A 75 -7.81 2.33 30.11
CA ILE A 75 -8.65 3.03 31.10
C ILE A 75 -9.67 2.03 31.65
#